data_AF-A0AAU9SRG8-F1
#
_entry.id   AF-A0AAU9SRG8-F1
#
_cell.length_a   1.000
_cell.length_b   1.000
_cell.length_c   1.000
_cell.angle_alpha   90.00
_cell.angle_beta   90.00
_cell.angle_gamma   90.00
#
_symmetry.space_group_name_H-M   'P 1'
#
loop_
_entity.id
_entity.type
_entity.pdbx_description
1 polymer ?
#
loop_
_entity_poly.entity_id
_entity_poly.type
_entity_poly.pdbx_seq_one_letter_code
_entity_poly.pdbx_strand_id
1 'polypeptide(L)'
;MKTMNNYIFMWLLLFGFSITNAFPKSDIENLCKETPDAAFCTTQLLNDPRIPPAPLLSDVLIIVISLSQKQVQDAMIHINSIRRNFEGRSEIQQIDNCNSKYLGASGRFSEATDFALKKTYTAVITFAGDAKDAVTQCQSELVKNMIQISPLTLYNTNISKLYEIILVITKKLGVRI
;
A
#
# COMPACT_ATOMS: atom_id res chain seq x y z
N MET A 1 18.56 57.07 5.61
CA MET A 1 18.24 55.76 5.00
C MET A 1 19.03 54.68 5.77
N LYS A 2 18.50 54.22 6.91
CA LYS A 2 19.17 53.30 7.85
C LYS A 2 18.11 52.33 8.39
N THR A 3 17.68 51.35 7.58
CA THR A 3 16.72 50.31 8.03
C THR A 3 16.54 49.14 7.04
N MET A 4 17.50 48.89 6.13
CA MET A 4 17.35 47.79 5.15
C MET A 4 18.25 46.57 5.40
N ASN A 5 19.00 46.54 6.50
CA ASN A 5 19.97 45.46 6.76
C ASN A 5 19.54 44.43 7.81
N ASN A 6 18.35 44.58 8.41
CA ASN A 6 17.90 43.72 9.52
C ASN A 6 16.87 42.64 9.13
N TYR A 7 16.30 42.72 7.92
CA TYR A 7 15.27 41.78 7.46
C TYR A 7 15.84 40.53 6.75
N ILE A 8 17.05 40.62 6.19
CA ILE A 8 17.70 39.51 5.47
C ILE A 8 18.13 38.41 6.44
N PHE A 9 18.56 38.77 7.66
CA PHE A 9 18.96 37.80 8.68
C PHE A 9 17.75 37.05 9.28
N MET A 10 16.57 37.66 9.30
CA MET A 10 15.34 37.06 9.81
C MET A 10 14.69 36.07 8.83
N TRP A 11 14.94 36.21 7.53
CA TRP A 11 14.49 35.24 6.51
C TRP A 11 15.35 33.97 6.45
N LEU A 12 16.64 34.05 6.81
CA LEU A 12 17.54 32.89 6.86
C LEU A 12 17.25 31.94 8.03
N LEU A 13 16.57 32.41 9.09
CA LEU A 13 16.20 31.59 10.25
C LEU A 13 14.94 30.72 10.03
N LEU A 14 14.16 30.98 8.97
CA LEU A 14 12.95 30.20 8.64
C LEU A 14 13.23 29.00 7.73
N PHE A 15 14.44 28.90 7.15
CA PHE A 15 14.91 27.73 6.41
C PHE A 15 15.87 26.87 7.24
N GLY A 16 15.60 26.76 8.55
CA GLY A 16 16.14 25.66 9.32
C GLY A 16 15.57 24.37 8.76
N PHE A 17 16.29 23.74 7.83
CA PHE A 17 16.01 22.36 7.41
C PHE A 17 15.98 21.54 8.69
N SER A 18 14.77 21.17 9.12
CA SER A 18 14.62 20.15 10.15
C SER A 18 15.17 18.89 9.51
N ILE A 19 16.41 18.53 9.86
CA ILE A 19 16.96 17.23 9.52
C ILE A 19 16.19 16.25 10.40
N THR A 20 15.01 15.86 9.93
CA THR A 20 14.31 14.72 10.51
C THR A 20 15.18 13.51 10.22
N ASN A 21 15.56 12.78 11.27
CA ASN A 21 16.27 11.52 11.10
C ASN A 21 15.33 10.57 10.35
N ALA A 22 15.58 10.42 9.05
CA ALA A 22 14.90 9.46 8.20
C ALA A 22 15.08 8.05 8.76
N PHE A 23 14.09 7.18 8.59
CA PHE A 23 14.28 5.76 8.80
C PHE A 23 15.39 5.28 7.84
N PRO A 24 16.54 4.78 8.35
CA PRO A 24 17.71 4.55 7.51
C PRO A 24 17.42 3.59 6.36
N LYS A 25 18.00 3.88 5.18
CA LYS A 25 17.89 2.99 4.01
C LYS A 25 18.32 1.56 4.33
N SER A 26 19.39 1.39 5.11
CA SER A 26 19.87 0.09 5.59
C SER A 26 18.83 -0.66 6.40
N ASP A 27 17.99 0.05 7.14
CA ASP A 27 16.96 -0.55 7.98
C ASP A 27 15.76 -1.00 7.13
N ILE A 28 15.43 -0.28 6.04
CA ILE A 28 14.48 -0.74 5.03
C ILE A 28 15.00 -2.01 4.34
N GLU A 29 16.27 -2.03 3.95
CA GLU A 29 16.88 -3.21 3.31
C GLU A 29 16.88 -4.42 4.24
N ASN A 30 17.18 -4.23 5.52
CA ASN A 30 17.13 -5.30 6.52
C ASN A 30 15.70 -5.77 6.79
N LEU A 31 14.72 -4.85 6.88
CA LEU A 31 13.30 -5.18 6.96
C LEU A 31 12.88 -6.04 5.76
N CYS A 32 13.24 -5.64 4.55
CA CYS A 32 12.85 -6.36 3.33
C CYS A 32 13.46 -7.76 3.22
N LYS A 33 14.61 -8.05 3.85
CA LYS A 33 15.15 -9.43 3.90
C LYS A 33 14.28 -10.40 4.69
N GLU A 34 13.39 -9.90 5.54
CA GLU A 34 12.46 -10.73 6.32
C GLU A 34 11.15 -11.02 5.56
N THR A 35 10.96 -10.42 4.38
CA THR A 35 9.79 -10.70 3.54
C THR A 35 10.08 -11.87 2.59
N PRO A 36 9.05 -12.60 2.12
CA PRO A 36 9.24 -13.66 1.14
C PRO A 36 9.81 -13.18 -0.21
N ASP A 37 9.61 -11.90 -0.55
CA ASP A 37 10.10 -11.28 -1.79
C ASP A 37 10.82 -9.96 -1.45
N ALA A 38 12.09 -10.10 -1.05
CA ALA A 38 12.93 -8.97 -0.67
C ALA A 38 13.10 -7.97 -1.82
N ALA A 39 13.25 -8.44 -3.06
CA ALA A 39 13.44 -7.57 -4.22
C ALA A 39 12.20 -6.70 -4.49
N PHE A 40 11.01 -7.28 -4.40
CA PHE A 40 9.76 -6.53 -4.49
C PHE A 40 9.65 -5.49 -3.36
N CYS A 41 9.89 -5.90 -2.11
CA CYS A 41 9.84 -4.99 -0.96
C CYS A 41 10.79 -3.80 -1.12
N THR A 42 12.05 -4.08 -1.43
CA THR A 42 13.09 -3.05 -1.61
C THR A 42 12.71 -2.11 -2.76
N THR A 43 12.23 -2.65 -3.88
CA THR A 43 11.81 -1.84 -5.03
C THR A 43 10.60 -0.95 -4.71
N GLN A 44 9.61 -1.46 -3.99
CA GLN A 44 8.43 -0.67 -3.62
C GLN A 44 8.79 0.43 -2.63
N LEU A 45 9.57 0.13 -1.59
CA LEU A 45 9.88 1.09 -0.53
C LEU A 45 10.94 2.11 -0.98
N LEU A 46 12.06 1.67 -1.55
CA LEU A 46 13.15 2.61 -1.85
C LEU A 46 12.87 3.54 -3.03
N ASN A 47 11.89 3.21 -3.88
CA ASN A 47 11.44 4.09 -4.95
C ASN A 47 10.27 4.99 -4.54
N ASP A 48 9.68 4.81 -3.35
CA ASP A 48 8.60 5.67 -2.88
C ASP A 48 9.19 6.98 -2.29
N PRO A 49 8.85 8.16 -2.84
CA PRO A 49 9.41 9.43 -2.39
C PRO A 49 9.00 9.81 -0.96
N ARG A 50 8.04 9.10 -0.36
CA ARG A 50 7.58 9.31 1.01
C ARG A 50 8.44 8.56 2.03
N ILE A 51 9.28 7.61 1.61
CA ILE A 51 10.14 6.83 2.52
C ILE A 51 11.31 7.66 3.08
N PRO A 52 12.07 8.43 2.28
CA PRO A 52 13.14 9.26 2.83
C PRO A 52 12.70 10.23 3.94
N PRO A 53 11.53 10.91 3.86
CA PRO A 53 11.09 11.76 4.96
C PRO A 53 10.39 11.03 6.10
N ALA A 54 10.18 9.71 6.05
CA ALA A 54 9.47 8.95 7.09
C ALA A 54 10.39 8.67 8.30
N PRO A 55 10.18 9.30 9.46
CA PRO A 55 11.08 9.15 10.61
C PRO A 55 10.86 7.85 11.39
N LEU A 56 9.66 7.27 11.35
CA LEU A 56 9.29 6.10 12.14
C LEU A 56 8.87 4.92 11.26
N LEU A 57 9.09 3.71 11.77
CA LEU A 57 8.61 2.49 11.12
C LEU A 57 7.07 2.45 10.98
N SER A 58 6.34 3.14 11.87
CA SER A 58 4.87 3.32 11.74
C SER A 58 4.49 4.16 10.52
N ASP A 59 5.34 5.09 10.10
CA ASP A 59 5.09 5.91 8.91
C ASP A 59 5.33 5.06 7.64
N VAL A 60 6.36 4.20 7.67
CA VAL A 60 6.61 3.19 6.64
C VAL A 60 5.41 2.24 6.51
N LEU A 61 4.81 1.81 7.63
CA LEU A 61 3.59 0.99 7.61
C LEU A 61 2.45 1.69 6.86
N ILE A 62 2.19 2.95 7.16
CA ILE A 62 1.14 3.74 6.48
C ILE A 62 1.42 3.86 4.98
N ILE A 63 2.68 4.06 4.59
CA ILE A 63 3.10 4.09 3.18
C ILE A 63 2.80 2.76 2.48
N VAL A 64 3.10 1.62 3.09
CA VAL A 64 2.81 0.29 2.51
C VAL A 64 1.30 0.04 2.38
N ILE A 65 0.50 0.45 3.36
CA ILE A 65 -0.96 0.37 3.26
C ILE A 65 -1.45 1.24 2.10
N SER A 66 -0.91 2.44 1.94
CA SER A 66 -1.22 3.34 0.82
C SER A 66 -0.82 2.76 -0.55
N LEU A 67 0.34 2.08 -0.64
CA LEU A 67 0.73 1.35 -1.84
C LEU A 67 -0.26 0.22 -2.16
N SER A 68 -0.80 -0.44 -1.14
CA SER A 68 -1.83 -1.49 -1.30
C SER A 68 -3.15 -0.91 -1.82
N GLN A 69 -3.57 0.24 -1.30
CA GLN A 69 -4.71 0.98 -1.82
C GLN A 69 -4.53 1.39 -3.29
N LYS A 70 -3.32 1.84 -3.66
CA LYS A 70 -3.01 2.16 -5.05
C LYS A 70 -3.16 0.95 -5.96
N GLN A 71 -2.67 -0.23 -5.56
CA GLN A 71 -2.85 -1.46 -6.33
C GLN A 71 -4.33 -1.83 -6.49
N VAL A 72 -5.16 -1.61 -5.46
CA VAL A 72 -6.61 -1.80 -5.53
C VAL A 72 -7.25 -0.83 -6.53
N GLN A 73 -6.88 0.46 -6.48
CA GLN A 73 -7.39 1.47 -7.39
C GLN A 73 -7.00 1.19 -8.84
N ASP A 74 -5.74 0.85 -9.09
CA ASP A 74 -5.24 0.51 -10.42
C ASP A 74 -5.96 -0.73 -10.97
N ALA A 75 -6.26 -1.71 -10.13
CA ALA A 75 -7.05 -2.88 -10.50
C ALA A 75 -8.49 -2.52 -10.86
N MET A 76 -9.16 -1.65 -10.09
CA MET A 76 -10.52 -1.18 -10.40
C MET A 76 -10.57 -0.43 -11.73
N ILE A 77 -9.57 0.42 -12.01
CA ILE A 77 -9.43 1.10 -13.30
C ILE A 77 -9.27 0.05 -14.43
N HIS A 78 -8.42 -0.95 -14.21
CA HIS A 78 -8.20 -2.02 -15.18
C HIS A 78 -9.47 -2.84 -15.41
N ILE A 79 -10.19 -3.24 -14.36
CA ILE A 79 -11.48 -3.92 -14.41
C ILE A 79 -12.46 -3.13 -15.28
N ASN A 80 -12.63 -1.83 -15.04
CA ASN A 80 -13.53 -0.99 -15.82
C ASN A 80 -13.13 -0.90 -17.30
N SER A 81 -11.83 -0.98 -17.60
CA SER A 81 -11.32 -1.02 -18.97
C SER A 81 -11.66 -2.33 -19.67
N ILE A 82 -11.32 -3.47 -19.05
CA ILE A 82 -11.53 -4.80 -19.64
C ILE A 82 -12.99 -5.25 -19.62
N ARG A 83 -13.83 -4.67 -18.75
CA ARG A 83 -15.27 -4.96 -18.66
C ARG A 83 -15.96 -4.87 -20.02
N ARG A 84 -15.54 -3.95 -20.88
CA ARG A 84 -16.13 -3.72 -22.22
C ARG A 84 -15.84 -4.84 -23.21
N ASN A 85 -14.86 -5.70 -22.91
CA ASN A 85 -14.46 -6.81 -23.77
C ASN A 85 -15.27 -8.08 -23.48
N PHE A 86 -16.14 -8.07 -22.46
CA PHE A 86 -17.03 -9.18 -22.15
C PHE A 86 -18.40 -8.94 -22.78
N GLU A 87 -18.89 -9.94 -23.51
CA GLU A 87 -20.21 -9.90 -24.16
C GLU A 87 -21.22 -10.79 -23.43
N GLY A 88 -20.74 -11.83 -22.71
CA GLY A 88 -21.58 -12.75 -21.96
C GLY A 88 -22.11 -12.12 -20.68
N ARG A 89 -23.44 -12.22 -20.45
CA ARG A 89 -24.08 -11.74 -19.21
C ARG A 89 -23.42 -12.29 -17.93
N SER A 90 -23.02 -13.57 -17.95
CA SER A 90 -22.34 -14.20 -16.81
C SER A 90 -20.94 -13.63 -16.58
N GLU A 91 -20.18 -13.39 -17.64
CA GLU A 91 -18.82 -12.85 -17.55
C GLU A 91 -18.83 -11.39 -17.07
N ILE A 92 -19.77 -10.59 -17.58
CA ILE A 92 -20.03 -9.23 -17.11
C ILE A 92 -20.38 -9.23 -15.62
N GLN A 93 -21.25 -10.15 -15.19
CA GLN A 93 -21.62 -10.24 -13.78
C GLN A 93 -20.42 -10.64 -12.90
N GLN A 94 -19.56 -11.54 -13.37
CA GLN A 94 -18.35 -11.95 -12.63
C GLN A 94 -17.36 -10.79 -12.49
N ILE A 95 -17.11 -10.04 -13.57
CA ILE A 95 -16.19 -8.90 -13.50
C ILE A 95 -16.76 -7.75 -12.66
N ASP A 96 -18.07 -7.55 -12.67
CA ASP A 96 -18.75 -6.58 -11.80
C ASP A 96 -18.67 -6.98 -10.32
N ASN A 97 -18.86 -8.27 -10.01
CA ASN A 97 -18.67 -8.79 -8.64
C ASN A 97 -17.23 -8.59 -8.16
N CYS A 98 -16.25 -8.80 -9.04
CA CYS A 98 -14.86 -8.49 -8.78
C CYS A 98 -14.68 -7.00 -8.44
N ASN A 99 -15.24 -6.09 -9.23
CA ASN A 99 -15.16 -4.66 -8.96
C ASN A 99 -15.72 -4.31 -7.55
N SER A 100 -16.84 -4.92 -7.14
CA SER A 100 -17.38 -4.76 -5.78
C SER A 100 -16.45 -5.28 -4.69
N LYS A 101 -15.76 -6.41 -4.90
CA LYS A 101 -14.77 -6.94 -3.94
C LYS A 101 -13.55 -6.01 -3.83
N TYR A 102 -13.07 -5.46 -4.93
CA TYR A 102 -11.98 -4.46 -4.89
C TYR A 102 -12.42 -3.17 -4.20
N LEU A 103 -13.64 -2.70 -4.41
CA LEU A 103 -14.19 -1.56 -3.68
C LEU A 103 -14.23 -1.85 -2.17
N GLY A 104 -14.66 -3.06 -1.78
CA GLY A 104 -14.61 -3.51 -0.39
C GLY A 104 -13.18 -3.54 0.17
N ALA A 105 -12.22 -4.07 -0.59
CA ALA A 105 -10.81 -4.08 -0.22
C ALA A 105 -10.24 -2.67 -0.03
N SER A 106 -10.66 -1.70 -0.86
CA SER A 106 -10.29 -0.29 -0.69
C SER A 106 -10.77 0.26 0.65
N GLY A 107 -12.01 -0.05 1.03
CA GLY A 107 -12.57 0.32 2.34
C GLY A 107 -11.77 -0.30 3.48
N ARG A 108 -11.46 -1.60 3.39
CA ARG A 108 -10.66 -2.32 4.38
C ARG A 108 -9.25 -1.74 4.57
N PHE A 109 -8.56 -1.38 3.48
CA PHE A 109 -7.26 -0.69 3.62
C PHE A 109 -7.38 0.73 4.19
N SER A 110 -8.49 1.42 3.95
CA SER A 110 -8.77 2.71 4.61
C SER A 110 -8.90 2.52 6.12
N GLU A 111 -9.66 1.52 6.56
CA GLU A 111 -9.78 1.18 7.98
C GLU A 111 -8.42 0.77 8.58
N ALA A 112 -7.62 -0.02 7.85
CA ALA A 112 -6.27 -0.38 8.26
C ALA A 112 -5.37 0.87 8.45
N THR A 113 -5.53 1.90 7.62
CA THR A 113 -4.81 3.17 7.77
C THR A 113 -5.22 3.89 9.05
N ASP A 114 -6.53 3.97 9.33
CA ASP A 114 -7.05 4.58 10.55
C ASP A 114 -6.54 3.86 11.82
N PHE A 115 -6.46 2.54 11.78
CA PHE A 115 -5.89 1.75 12.88
C PHE A 115 -4.38 1.91 13.00
N ALA A 116 -3.65 2.03 11.90
CA ALA A 116 -2.21 2.30 11.92
C ALA A 116 -1.91 3.66 12.57
N LEU A 117 -2.69 4.70 12.24
CA LEU A 117 -2.61 6.02 12.87
C LEU A 117 -2.89 5.98 14.39
N LYS A 118 -3.79 5.10 14.82
CA LYS A 118 -4.11 4.84 16.24
C LYS A 118 -3.14 3.86 16.92
N LYS A 119 -2.14 3.34 16.18
CA LYS A 119 -1.17 2.33 16.63
C LYS A 119 -1.80 0.99 17.06
N THR A 120 -3.00 0.68 16.55
CA THR A 120 -3.71 -0.57 16.80
C THR A 120 -3.32 -1.61 15.76
N TYR A 121 -2.07 -2.07 15.82
CA TYR A 121 -1.46 -2.86 14.74
C TYR A 121 -2.08 -4.25 14.53
N THR A 122 -2.65 -4.89 15.56
CA THR A 122 -3.41 -6.14 15.37
C THR A 122 -4.61 -5.93 14.45
N ALA A 123 -5.31 -4.79 14.58
CA ALA A 123 -6.40 -4.46 13.67
C ALA A 123 -5.87 -4.17 12.25
N VAL A 124 -4.70 -3.53 12.11
CA VAL A 124 -4.07 -3.36 10.79
C VAL A 124 -3.92 -4.70 10.07
N ILE A 125 -3.43 -5.74 10.77
CA ILE A 125 -3.28 -7.10 10.20
C ILE A 125 -4.64 -7.66 9.76
N THR A 126 -5.67 -7.55 10.61
CA THR A 126 -7.01 -8.05 10.31
C THR A 126 -7.59 -7.37 9.07
N PHE A 127 -7.64 -6.05 9.05
CA PHE A 127 -8.28 -5.31 7.96
C PHE A 127 -7.47 -5.39 6.65
N ALA A 128 -6.14 -5.37 6.70
CA ALA A 128 -5.31 -5.59 5.51
C ALA A 128 -5.44 -7.04 4.98
N GLY A 129 -5.60 -8.02 5.89
CA GLY A 129 -5.84 -9.42 5.55
C GLY A 129 -7.19 -9.61 4.86
N ASP A 130 -8.26 -9.05 5.44
CA ASP A 130 -9.60 -9.04 4.83
C ASP A 130 -9.59 -8.43 3.42
N ALA A 131 -8.81 -7.36 3.21
CA ALA A 131 -8.65 -6.73 1.90
C ALA A 131 -7.97 -7.68 0.89
N LYS A 132 -6.87 -8.33 1.29
CA LYS A 132 -6.16 -9.34 0.48
C LYS A 132 -7.09 -10.51 0.13
N ASP A 133 -7.86 -11.00 1.09
CA ASP A 133 -8.75 -12.13 0.90
C ASP A 133 -9.89 -11.80 -0.07
N ALA A 134 -10.46 -10.60 0.04
CA ALA A 134 -11.49 -10.12 -0.88
C ALA A 134 -11.01 -10.13 -2.35
N VAL A 135 -9.80 -9.62 -2.63
CA VAL A 135 -9.28 -9.58 -4.01
C VAL A 135 -8.85 -10.97 -4.51
N THR A 136 -8.39 -11.84 -3.61
CA THR A 136 -8.05 -13.24 -3.92
C THR A 136 -9.30 -14.06 -4.27
N GLN A 137 -10.40 -13.83 -3.57
CA GLN A 137 -11.68 -14.46 -3.88
C GLN A 137 -12.17 -14.06 -5.27
N CYS A 138 -12.04 -12.78 -5.65
CA CYS A 138 -12.36 -12.32 -7.00
C CYS A 138 -11.62 -13.12 -8.08
N GLN A 139 -10.29 -13.27 -7.95
CA GLN A 139 -9.53 -14.05 -8.93
C GLN A 139 -9.93 -15.52 -8.94
N SER A 140 -10.19 -16.11 -7.78
CA SER A 140 -10.62 -17.51 -7.68
C SER A 140 -11.97 -17.74 -8.37
N GLU A 141 -12.87 -16.76 -8.31
CA GLU A 141 -14.18 -16.79 -8.98
C GLU A 141 -14.03 -16.62 -10.51
N LEU A 142 -13.15 -15.74 -10.98
CA LEU A 142 -12.88 -15.56 -12.42
C LEU A 142 -12.23 -16.79 -13.06
N VAL A 143 -11.20 -17.36 -12.42
CA VAL A 143 -10.43 -18.49 -12.99
C VAL A 143 -11.27 -19.77 -13.09
N LYS A 144 -12.28 -19.95 -12.22
CA LYS A 144 -13.19 -21.11 -12.30
C LYS A 144 -13.87 -21.24 -13.67
N ASN A 145 -14.05 -20.14 -14.39
CA ASN A 145 -14.77 -20.10 -15.66
C ASN A 145 -13.89 -19.69 -16.85
N MET A 146 -12.58 -19.47 -16.64
CA MET A 146 -11.65 -18.99 -17.69
C MET A 146 -10.55 -20.02 -17.97
N ILE A 147 -10.28 -20.27 -19.26
CA ILE A 147 -9.16 -21.11 -19.73
C ILE A 147 -7.80 -20.37 -19.59
N GLN A 148 -7.84 -19.05 -19.37
CA GLN A 148 -6.67 -18.17 -19.35
C GLN A 148 -6.39 -17.61 -17.94
N ILE A 149 -5.13 -17.19 -17.72
CA ILE A 149 -4.69 -16.45 -16.54
C ILE A 149 -5.59 -15.23 -16.33
N SER A 150 -6.06 -15.03 -15.09
CA SER A 150 -6.91 -13.89 -14.74
C SER A 150 -6.22 -12.57 -15.10
N PRO A 151 -6.93 -11.61 -15.71
CA PRO A 151 -6.38 -10.28 -15.99
C PRO A 151 -6.01 -9.51 -14.70
N LEU A 152 -6.40 -10.02 -13.54
CA LEU A 152 -6.19 -9.39 -12.24
C LEU A 152 -5.02 -9.99 -11.44
N THR A 153 -4.36 -11.03 -11.98
CA THR A 153 -3.29 -11.76 -11.27
C THR A 153 -2.14 -10.85 -10.83
N LEU A 154 -1.73 -9.88 -11.66
CA LEU A 154 -0.67 -8.94 -11.29
C LEU A 154 -1.04 -8.12 -10.04
N TYR A 155 -2.25 -7.54 -10.02
CA TYR A 155 -2.71 -6.71 -8.92
C TYR A 155 -2.84 -7.51 -7.62
N ASN A 156 -3.42 -8.72 -7.70
CA ASN A 156 -3.59 -9.60 -6.55
C ASN A 156 -2.26 -10.08 -5.98
N THR A 157 -1.31 -10.39 -6.86
CA THR A 157 0.05 -10.76 -6.45
C THR A 157 0.71 -9.60 -5.72
N ASN A 158 0.63 -8.37 -6.25
CA ASN A 158 1.20 -7.21 -5.60
C ASN A 158 0.55 -6.90 -4.26
N ILE A 159 -0.79 -6.97 -4.16
CA ILE A 159 -1.52 -6.79 -2.89
C ILE A 159 -1.09 -7.85 -1.87
N SER A 160 -0.94 -9.11 -2.29
CA SER A 160 -0.46 -10.18 -1.41
C SER A 160 0.96 -9.90 -0.92
N LYS A 161 1.89 -9.51 -1.81
CA LYS A 161 3.26 -9.17 -1.43
C LYS A 161 3.34 -7.96 -0.50
N LEU A 162 2.52 -6.93 -0.74
CA LEU A 162 2.43 -5.75 0.14
C LEU A 162 1.86 -6.13 1.51
N TYR A 163 0.90 -7.06 1.58
CA TYR A 163 0.41 -7.60 2.85
C TYR A 163 1.51 -8.34 3.63
N GLU A 164 2.38 -9.10 2.97
CA GLU A 164 3.53 -9.74 3.65
C GLU A 164 4.48 -8.67 4.25
N ILE A 165 4.67 -7.54 3.57
CA ILE A 165 5.44 -6.41 4.11
C ILE A 165 4.74 -5.82 5.35
N ILE A 166 3.40 -5.67 5.33
CA ILE A 166 2.60 -5.23 6.49
C ILE A 166 2.80 -6.17 7.69
N LEU A 167 2.80 -7.48 7.48
CA LEU A 167 3.03 -8.47 8.55
C LEU A 167 4.41 -8.32 9.18
N VAL A 168 5.46 -8.19 8.36
CA VAL A 168 6.83 -7.99 8.86
C VAL A 168 6.94 -6.70 9.67
N ILE A 169 6.40 -5.59 9.16
CA ILE A 169 6.43 -4.30 9.85
C ILE A 169 5.67 -4.36 11.18
N THR A 170 4.45 -4.90 11.18
CA THR A 170 3.62 -5.01 12.41
C THR A 170 4.26 -5.92 13.46
N LYS A 171 4.95 -6.99 13.04
CA LYS A 171 5.77 -7.82 13.94
C LYS A 171 6.90 -7.02 14.59
N LYS A 172 7.63 -6.21 13.81
CA LYS A 172 8.69 -5.31 14.32
C LYS A 172 8.14 -4.24 15.27
N LEU A 173 6.88 -3.83 15.07
CA LEU A 173 6.16 -2.92 15.96
C LEU A 173 5.56 -3.59 17.21
N GLY A 174 5.84 -4.88 17.42
CA GLY A 174 5.53 -5.60 18.66
C GLY A 174 4.29 -6.48 18.61
N VAL A 175 3.65 -6.65 17.45
CA VAL A 175 2.53 -7.59 17.30
C VAL A 175 3.06 -9.03 17.29
N ARG A 176 2.43 -9.91 18.07
CA ARG A 176 2.65 -11.35 17.99
C ARG A 176 1.70 -11.92 16.94
N ILE A 177 2.26 -12.59 15.94
CA ILE A 177 1.57 -13.18 14.78
C ILE A 177 1.76 -14.68 14.84
#